data_AF-F0W985-F1
#
_entry.id   AF-F0W985-F1
#
_cell.length_a   1.000
_cell.length_b   1.000
_cell.length_c   1.000
_cell.angle_alpha   90.00
_cell.angle_beta   90.00
_cell.angle_gamma   90.00
#
_symmetry.space_group_name_H-M   'P 1'
#
loop_
_entity.id
_entity.type
_entity.pdbx_description
1 polymer ?
#
loop_
_entity_poly.entity_id
_entity_poly.type
_entity_poly.pdbx_seq_one_letter_code
_entity_poly.pdbx_strand_id
1 'polypeptide(L)'
;MKACLLETYTALGILAARQHFMDAGAEYVRLLPSLRLESKRGHQGGLEVKITPALEVPRSGFKIESINLDNLYTVQLVIRDEESEGFMSSVESCFHDTVNGLTSLAYKYGCSPLELMSGHHPELANQNMDGMSVSLLRNSGATQDRFEDDATKSTKHNEVEDSLEETLESGTYITGWRLSGDILTKWIKEKVLTISKTSTMKSSAFLEKAKGVYSFTWGFYEEIPVDGDVEAHVQYLGQPSTSRPHQIRFDFDVEELQMPSSYYKRIERILQTTRFLKRKRREDDPVKGRCDDFSIYERALNMEMEFTSLISIELLAKRYVKQDSIVCTFFIDESPDNNWILGASILGIRTVILDARGGVLQFHFQVSKAPRLTIGG
;
A
#
# COMPACT_ATOMS: atom_id res chain seq x y z
N MET A 1 9.95 13.17 28.99
CA MET A 1 10.07 14.57 28.53
C MET A 1 10.80 14.68 27.19
N LYS A 2 12.07 14.23 27.03
CA LYS A 2 12.77 14.29 25.72
C LYS A 2 12.13 13.45 24.61
N ALA A 3 11.65 12.24 24.92
CA ALA A 3 10.95 11.39 23.94
C ALA A 3 9.63 12.04 23.47
N CYS A 4 8.81 12.51 24.41
CA CYS A 4 7.54 13.18 24.13
C CYS A 4 7.74 14.50 23.35
N LEU A 5 8.75 15.32 23.68
CA LEU A 5 9.09 16.52 22.89
C LEU A 5 9.49 16.19 21.45
N LEU A 6 10.26 15.13 21.23
CA LEU A 6 10.65 14.69 19.89
C LEU A 6 9.43 14.19 19.11
N GLU A 7 8.52 13.46 19.75
CA GLU A 7 7.26 13.02 19.17
C GLU A 7 6.35 14.20 18.79
N THR A 8 6.26 15.24 19.63
CA THR A 8 5.44 16.43 19.36
C THR A 8 5.99 17.31 18.24
N TYR A 9 7.31 17.52 18.17
CA TYR A 9 7.92 18.21 17.02
C TYR A 9 7.77 17.42 15.73
N THR A 10 7.84 16.09 15.81
CA THR A 10 7.59 15.21 14.66
C THR A 10 6.12 15.30 14.23
N ALA A 11 5.17 15.29 15.17
CA ALA A 11 3.74 15.41 14.92
C ALA A 11 3.35 16.79 14.34
N LEU A 12 3.91 17.89 14.86
CA LEU A 12 3.71 19.22 14.30
C LEU A 12 4.30 19.35 12.89
N GLY A 13 5.47 18.75 12.65
CA GLY A 13 6.05 18.63 11.32
C GLY A 13 5.16 17.83 10.36
N ILE A 14 4.54 16.74 10.82
CA ILE A 14 3.59 15.93 10.06
C ILE A 14 2.32 16.73 9.73
N LEU A 15 1.75 17.47 10.67
CA LEU A 15 0.56 18.29 10.46
C LEU A 15 0.84 19.46 9.50
N ALA A 16 1.97 20.16 9.66
CA ALA A 16 2.38 21.23 8.76
C ALA A 16 2.68 20.71 7.34
N ALA A 17 3.32 19.54 7.23
CA ALA A 17 3.51 18.86 5.96
C ALA A 17 2.17 18.47 5.33
N ARG A 18 1.22 17.92 6.11
CA ARG A 18 -0.13 17.56 5.64
C ARG A 18 -0.89 18.77 5.10
N GLN A 19 -0.90 19.89 5.83
CA GLN A 19 -1.52 21.13 5.34
C GLN A 19 -0.87 21.55 4.02
N HIS A 20 0.45 21.50 3.93
CA HIS A 20 1.18 21.81 2.70
C HIS A 20 0.88 20.81 1.55
N PHE A 21 0.55 19.55 1.83
CA PHE A 21 0.15 18.55 0.84
C PHE A 21 -1.30 18.74 0.36
N MET A 22 -2.22 19.06 1.29
CA MET A 22 -3.60 19.42 0.96
C MET A 22 -3.63 20.71 0.13
N ASP A 23 -2.80 21.69 0.49
CA ASP A 23 -2.65 22.95 -0.24
C ASP A 23 -1.96 22.77 -1.61
N ALA A 24 -1.18 21.70 -1.78
CA ALA A 24 -0.51 21.34 -3.05
C ALA A 24 -1.36 20.44 -3.96
N GLY A 25 -2.57 20.05 -3.56
CA GLY A 25 -3.48 19.23 -4.36
C GLY A 25 -3.01 17.78 -4.57
N ALA A 26 -2.21 17.24 -3.63
CA ALA A 26 -1.73 15.87 -3.70
C ALA A 26 -2.83 14.91 -3.19
N GLU A 27 -3.42 14.14 -4.12
CA GLU A 27 -4.73 13.49 -4.00
C GLU A 27 -4.60 11.96 -4.14
N TYR A 28 -4.80 11.16 -3.07
CA TYR A 28 -4.63 9.70 -3.16
C TYR A 28 -5.59 8.88 -2.29
N VAL A 29 -6.01 7.72 -2.80
CA VAL A 29 -6.67 6.65 -2.03
C VAL A 29 -5.61 5.72 -1.46
N ARG A 30 -5.61 5.58 -0.13
CA ARG A 30 -4.73 4.63 0.58
C ARG A 30 -5.32 3.24 0.55
N LEU A 31 -4.68 2.33 -0.19
CA LEU A 31 -5.02 0.91 -0.16
C LEU A 31 -4.19 0.19 0.91
N LEU A 32 -4.87 -0.45 1.86
CA LEU A 32 -4.21 -1.25 2.91
C LEU A 32 -4.12 -2.71 2.47
N PRO A 33 -2.91 -3.27 2.34
CA PRO A 33 -2.76 -4.71 2.19
C PRO A 33 -3.35 -5.41 3.42
N SER A 34 -4.17 -6.44 3.21
CA SER A 34 -4.83 -7.23 4.27
C SER A 34 -3.87 -7.87 5.29
N LEU A 35 -2.57 -7.90 4.97
CA LEU A 35 -1.49 -8.44 5.81
C LEU A 35 -1.33 -7.75 7.17
N ARG A 36 -1.91 -6.54 7.38
CA ARG A 36 -1.83 -5.80 8.65
C ARG A 36 -2.61 -6.46 9.81
N LEU A 37 -3.54 -7.37 9.51
CA LEU A 37 -4.39 -8.02 10.50
C LEU A 37 -3.74 -9.29 11.06
N GLU A 38 -2.87 -9.10 12.06
CA GLU A 38 -2.46 -10.04 13.12
C GLU A 38 -2.73 -11.56 12.91
N SER A 39 -2.14 -12.19 11.90
CA SER A 39 -2.33 -13.63 11.70
C SER A 39 -1.04 -14.44 11.74
N LYS A 40 -1.02 -15.40 12.67
CA LYS A 40 0.03 -16.41 12.90
C LYS A 40 0.06 -17.54 11.85
N ARG A 41 -0.68 -17.45 10.74
CA ARG A 41 -0.77 -18.53 9.73
C ARG A 41 -0.74 -17.94 8.32
N GLY A 42 0.07 -18.49 7.42
CA GLY A 42 0.30 -17.98 6.05
C GLY A 42 -0.95 -17.47 5.36
N HIS A 43 -1.13 -16.15 5.37
CA HIS A 43 -2.19 -15.47 4.64
C HIS A 43 -1.69 -15.21 3.22
N GLN A 44 -2.60 -15.34 2.26
CA GLN A 44 -2.38 -14.85 0.91
C GLN A 44 -2.44 -13.32 0.95
N GLY A 45 -1.48 -12.66 0.31
CA GLY A 45 -1.51 -11.20 0.11
C GLY A 45 -2.73 -10.76 -0.69
N GLY A 46 -2.94 -9.44 -0.75
CA GLY A 46 -4.04 -8.83 -1.50
C GLY A 46 -4.80 -7.74 -0.75
N LEU A 47 -5.72 -7.11 -1.46
CA LEU A 47 -6.61 -6.06 -0.99
C LEU A 47 -7.78 -6.66 -0.21
N GLU A 48 -8.05 -6.15 1.00
CA GLU A 48 -9.22 -6.60 1.77
C GLU A 48 -10.51 -6.16 1.08
N VAL A 49 -11.47 -7.08 0.96
CA VAL A 49 -12.77 -6.82 0.34
C VAL A 49 -13.91 -7.34 1.22
N LYS A 50 -15.03 -6.61 1.20
CA LYS A 50 -16.31 -6.97 1.77
C LYS A 50 -17.23 -7.48 0.66
N ILE A 51 -17.86 -8.63 0.91
CA ILE A 51 -18.81 -9.25 -0.02
C ILE A 51 -20.21 -9.15 0.57
N THR A 52 -21.15 -8.61 -0.19
CA THR A 52 -22.55 -8.45 0.23
C THR A 52 -23.50 -9.04 -0.84
N PRO A 53 -24.41 -9.97 -0.50
CA PRO A 53 -24.59 -10.56 0.84
C PRO A 53 -23.38 -11.37 1.29
N ALA A 54 -23.19 -11.48 2.61
CA ALA A 54 -22.07 -12.20 3.19
C ALA A 54 -22.11 -13.68 2.80
N LEU A 55 -20.96 -14.23 2.41
CA LEU A 55 -20.82 -15.67 2.14
C LEU A 55 -20.56 -16.40 3.46
N GLU A 56 -21.28 -17.50 3.68
CA GLU A 56 -21.02 -18.37 4.83
C GLU A 56 -19.73 -19.16 4.60
N VAL A 57 -18.72 -18.87 5.41
CA VAL A 57 -17.46 -19.62 5.43
C VAL A 57 -17.51 -20.58 6.60
N PRO A 58 -17.57 -21.91 6.39
CA PRO A 58 -17.60 -22.86 7.48
C PRO A 58 -16.30 -22.75 8.29
N ARG A 59 -16.36 -23.12 9.57
CA ARG A 59 -15.20 -23.09 10.47
C ARG A 59 -14.02 -23.93 9.97
N SER A 60 -14.27 -24.90 9.08
CA SER A 60 -13.24 -25.71 8.43
C SER A 60 -12.42 -24.91 7.41
N GLY A 61 -12.92 -23.77 6.91
CA GLY A 61 -12.16 -22.79 6.11
C GLY A 61 -11.94 -23.14 4.64
N PHE A 62 -12.49 -24.26 4.12
CA PHE A 62 -12.11 -24.75 2.79
C PHE A 62 -13.25 -24.94 1.78
N LYS A 63 -14.51 -24.78 2.17
CA LYS A 63 -15.63 -25.02 1.24
C LYS A 63 -16.76 -24.03 1.46
N ILE A 64 -16.98 -23.13 0.50
CA ILE A 64 -18.15 -22.23 0.50
C ILE A 64 -19.38 -23.13 0.29
N GLU A 65 -20.38 -23.01 1.17
CA GLU A 65 -21.47 -24.00 1.25
C GLU A 65 -22.39 -23.96 0.03
N SER A 66 -22.61 -22.78 -0.55
CA SER A 66 -23.12 -22.60 -1.93
C SER A 66 -23.20 -21.11 -2.25
N ILE A 67 -22.78 -20.71 -3.46
CA ILE A 67 -23.07 -19.38 -4.02
C ILE A 67 -24.36 -19.52 -4.82
N ASN A 68 -25.36 -18.67 -4.54
CA ASN A 68 -26.59 -18.66 -5.33
C ASN A 68 -26.30 -17.97 -6.67
N LEU A 69 -26.39 -18.72 -7.77
CA LEU A 69 -26.06 -18.21 -9.11
C LEU A 69 -27.00 -17.11 -9.58
N ASP A 70 -28.23 -17.07 -9.06
CA ASP A 70 -29.25 -16.09 -9.43
C ASP A 70 -29.15 -14.79 -8.60
N ASN A 71 -28.27 -14.75 -7.59
CA ASN A 71 -28.09 -13.57 -6.75
C ASN A 71 -26.98 -12.65 -7.29
N LEU A 72 -27.16 -11.36 -7.03
CA LEU A 72 -26.12 -10.35 -7.21
C LEU A 72 -25.31 -10.19 -5.92
N TYR A 73 -24.00 -10.11 -6.10
CA TYR A 73 -23.02 -9.93 -5.05
C TYR A 73 -22.20 -8.68 -5.31
N THR A 74 -22.14 -7.84 -4.30
CA THR A 74 -21.26 -6.68 -4.28
C THR A 74 -19.92 -7.10 -3.67
N VAL A 75 -18.84 -7.00 -4.43
CA VAL A 75 -17.46 -7.13 -3.95
C VAL A 75 -16.86 -5.73 -3.88
N GLN A 76 -16.68 -5.21 -2.67
CA GLN A 76 -16.22 -3.84 -2.44
C GLN A 76 -14.94 -3.84 -1.62
N LEU A 77 -13.95 -3.03 -1.98
CA LEU A 77 -12.76 -2.77 -1.19
C LEU A 77 -13.15 -2.28 0.20
N VAL A 78 -12.46 -2.80 1.21
CA VAL A 78 -12.53 -2.24 2.56
C VAL A 78 -11.58 -1.06 2.61
N ILE A 79 -12.10 0.12 2.32
CA ILE A 79 -11.37 1.38 2.51
C ILE A 79 -11.46 1.70 4.00
N ARG A 80 -10.33 1.58 4.69
CA ARG A 80 -10.24 1.99 6.09
C ARG A 80 -9.61 3.36 6.12
N ASP A 81 -10.40 4.34 6.52
CA ASP A 81 -9.88 5.62 6.91
C ASP A 81 -9.23 5.47 8.29
N GLU A 82 -8.06 4.85 8.34
CA GLU A 82 -7.32 4.62 9.59
C GLU A 82 -6.94 5.93 10.29
N GLU A 83 -7.13 7.08 9.65
CA GLU A 83 -6.89 8.39 10.23
C GLU A 83 -7.95 8.82 11.26
N SER A 84 -9.18 8.28 11.34
CA SER A 84 -10.21 9.02 12.08
C SER A 84 -10.33 8.79 13.59
N GLU A 85 -9.90 7.66 14.17
CA GLU A 85 -10.15 7.45 15.62
C GLU A 85 -8.95 7.05 16.47
N GLY A 86 -8.06 6.14 16.02
CA GLY A 86 -7.01 5.60 16.91
C GLY A 86 -5.70 6.41 16.90
N PHE A 87 -5.17 6.68 15.71
CA PHE A 87 -3.90 7.39 15.56
C PHE A 87 -4.06 8.88 15.83
N MET A 88 -5.09 9.52 15.27
CA MET A 88 -5.36 10.94 15.53
C MET A 88 -5.71 11.19 16.99
N SER A 89 -6.48 10.33 17.67
CA SER A 89 -6.68 10.48 19.12
C SER A 89 -5.39 10.31 19.92
N SER A 90 -4.47 9.43 19.49
CA SER A 90 -3.16 9.28 20.13
C SER A 90 -2.27 10.50 19.91
N VAL A 91 -2.28 11.08 18.70
CA VAL A 91 -1.56 12.31 18.36
C VAL A 91 -2.16 13.52 19.10
N GLU A 92 -3.49 13.65 19.13
CA GLU A 92 -4.21 14.67 19.89
C GLU A 92 -3.92 14.55 21.39
N SER A 93 -3.96 13.34 21.96
CA SER A 93 -3.61 13.10 23.36
C SER A 93 -2.16 13.51 23.64
N CYS A 94 -1.21 13.13 22.79
CA CYS A 94 0.19 13.50 22.95
C CYS A 94 0.41 15.01 22.84
N PHE A 95 -0.28 15.67 21.91
CA PHE A 95 -0.27 17.12 21.76
C PHE A 95 -0.84 17.80 23.01
N HIS A 96 -2.00 17.35 23.50
CA HIS A 96 -2.63 17.87 24.71
C HIS A 96 -1.72 17.71 25.93
N ASP A 97 -1.14 16.52 26.13
CA ASP A 97 -0.21 16.26 27.23
C ASP A 97 1.05 17.13 27.15
N THR A 98 1.56 17.37 25.95
CA THR A 98 2.71 18.24 25.73
C THR A 98 2.38 19.70 26.02
N VAL A 99 1.25 20.21 25.50
CA VAL A 99 0.78 21.57 25.77
C VAL A 99 0.54 21.76 27.27
N ASN A 100 -0.11 20.81 27.93
CA ASN A 100 -0.35 20.87 29.38
C ASN A 100 0.97 20.86 30.17
N GLY A 101 1.95 20.04 29.75
CA GLY A 101 3.28 20.00 30.35
C GLY A 101 4.05 21.31 30.18
N LEU A 102 4.03 21.90 28.98
CA LEU A 102 4.66 23.19 28.68
C LEU A 102 3.99 24.33 29.43
N THR A 103 2.66 24.36 29.47
CA THR A 103 1.88 25.34 30.25
C THR A 103 2.20 25.23 31.74
N SER A 104 2.26 24.02 32.30
CA SER A 104 2.65 23.80 33.70
C SER A 104 4.08 24.28 34.00
N LEU A 105 5.02 24.02 33.09
CA LEU A 105 6.39 24.52 33.18
C LEU A 105 6.43 26.05 33.13
N ALA A 106 5.69 26.68 32.22
CA ALA A 106 5.61 28.14 32.12
C ALA A 106 5.12 28.77 33.43
N TYR A 107 4.03 28.24 34.01
CA TYR A 107 3.53 28.69 35.32
C TYR A 107 4.58 28.53 36.42
N LYS A 108 5.31 27.41 36.46
CA LYS A 108 6.34 27.15 37.46
C LYS A 108 7.46 28.20 37.44
N TYR A 109 7.79 28.74 36.27
CA TYR A 109 8.83 29.76 36.11
C TYR A 109 8.29 31.20 36.17
N GLY A 110 7.04 31.40 36.61
CA GLY A 110 6.45 32.74 36.72
C GLY A 110 6.16 33.37 35.36
N CYS A 111 6.19 32.60 34.28
CA CYS A 111 5.64 33.03 33.02
C CYS A 111 4.12 32.98 33.15
N SER A 112 3.49 34.14 33.35
CA SER A 112 2.08 34.28 33.00
C SER A 112 1.95 33.87 31.53
N PRO A 113 0.95 33.08 31.14
CA PRO A 113 0.68 32.84 29.73
C PRO A 113 0.47 34.21 29.10
N LEU A 114 1.50 34.71 28.40
CA LEU A 114 1.36 35.89 27.59
C LEU A 114 0.22 35.61 26.61
N GLU A 115 -0.48 36.66 26.23
CA GLU A 115 -1.51 36.79 25.19
C GLU A 115 -1.06 36.31 23.79
N LEU A 116 -0.28 35.23 23.69
CA LEU A 116 0.29 34.65 22.48
C LEU A 116 -0.74 33.92 21.60
N MET A 117 -2.00 33.84 22.02
CA MET A 117 -3.09 33.20 21.27
C MET A 117 -4.33 34.10 21.11
N SER A 118 -4.31 35.35 21.60
CA SER A 118 -5.41 36.33 21.38
C SER A 118 -5.18 37.24 20.18
N GLY A 119 -4.19 36.93 19.33
CA GLY A 119 -4.04 37.56 18.03
C GLY A 119 -5.17 37.11 17.09
N HIS A 120 -6.20 37.95 16.98
CA HIS A 120 -7.26 37.95 15.96
C HIS A 120 -7.33 36.73 15.03
N HIS A 121 -8.24 35.80 15.37
CA HIS A 121 -8.97 35.08 14.34
C HIS A 121 -9.67 36.12 13.44
N PRO A 122 -9.44 36.13 12.10
CA PRO A 122 -10.36 36.81 11.22
C PRO A 122 -11.68 36.05 11.26
N GLU A 123 -12.75 36.77 11.56
CA GLU A 123 -14.12 36.33 11.35
C GLU A 123 -14.24 35.72 9.95
N LEU A 124 -14.39 34.40 9.89
CA LEU A 124 -15.02 33.75 8.74
C LEU A 124 -16.49 34.14 8.78
N ALA A 125 -16.75 35.29 8.16
CA ALA A 125 -18.09 35.75 7.86
C ALA A 125 -18.83 34.64 7.12
N ASN A 126 -19.92 34.18 7.75
CA ASN A 126 -21.02 33.50 7.07
C ASN A 126 -21.47 34.34 5.88
N GLN A 127 -21.00 34.00 4.68
CA GLN A 127 -21.70 34.36 3.46
C GLN A 127 -22.59 33.18 3.08
N ASN A 128 -23.89 33.43 3.23
CA ASN A 128 -24.95 32.73 2.53
C ASN A 128 -24.57 32.50 1.05
N MET A 129 -24.46 31.24 0.65
CA MET A 129 -24.82 30.83 -0.70
C MET A 129 -26.00 29.87 -0.62
N ASP A 130 -27.18 30.46 -0.39
CA ASP A 130 -28.39 29.98 -1.05
C ASP A 130 -28.22 30.25 -2.55
N GLY A 131 -28.20 29.19 -3.37
CA GLY A 131 -28.07 29.38 -4.81
C GLY A 131 -27.88 28.11 -5.64
N MET A 132 -28.99 27.44 -5.92
CA MET A 132 -29.21 26.61 -7.11
C MET A 132 -28.63 25.19 -7.12
N SER A 133 -29.46 24.28 -6.59
CA SER A 133 -29.83 23.05 -7.29
C SER A 133 -30.08 23.33 -8.78
N VAL A 134 -29.32 22.68 -9.67
CA VAL A 134 -29.78 22.33 -11.01
C VAL A 134 -29.21 20.96 -11.38
N SER A 135 -30.08 19.95 -11.41
CA SER A 135 -29.88 18.75 -12.23
C SER A 135 -29.99 19.10 -13.70
N LEU A 136 -29.05 18.65 -14.54
CA LEU A 136 -29.22 18.56 -15.98
C LEU A 136 -28.77 17.20 -16.49
N LEU A 137 -29.60 16.18 -16.24
CA LEU A 137 -29.88 15.21 -17.28
C LEU A 137 -30.93 15.83 -18.22
N ARG A 138 -30.56 16.10 -19.48
CA ARG A 138 -31.56 16.05 -20.55
C ARG A 138 -30.94 15.67 -21.90
N ASN A 139 -31.54 14.62 -22.45
CA ASN A 139 -31.43 14.09 -23.79
C ASN A 139 -31.57 15.14 -24.91
N SER A 140 -30.75 14.96 -25.94
CA SER A 140 -31.10 15.03 -27.37
C SER A 140 -29.95 14.29 -28.09
N GLY A 141 -30.17 13.37 -29.03
CA GLY A 141 -31.21 13.31 -30.04
C GLY A 141 -30.52 13.29 -31.40
N ALA A 142 -30.12 12.10 -31.83
CA ALA A 142 -29.88 11.59 -33.20
C ALA A 142 -29.27 12.48 -34.29
N THR A 143 -28.16 12.01 -34.87
CA THR A 143 -28.07 11.76 -36.33
C THR A 143 -27.19 10.53 -36.60
N GLN A 144 -27.89 9.43 -36.86
CA GLN A 144 -27.69 8.46 -37.94
C GLN A 144 -26.42 8.61 -38.80
N ASP A 145 -25.51 7.64 -38.70
CA ASP A 145 -24.70 7.23 -39.84
C ASP A 145 -24.62 5.69 -39.92
N ARG A 146 -24.90 5.20 -41.13
CA ARG A 146 -25.00 3.78 -41.50
C ARG A 146 -23.60 3.22 -41.71
N PHE A 147 -23.27 2.15 -40.99
CA PHE A 147 -22.41 1.09 -41.50
C PHE A 147 -23.01 -0.26 -41.10
N GLU A 148 -23.72 -0.87 -42.04
CA GLU A 148 -23.81 -2.33 -42.11
C GLU A 148 -22.44 -2.82 -42.59
N ASP A 149 -21.76 -3.62 -41.77
CA ASP A 149 -21.19 -4.89 -42.24
C ASP A 149 -20.57 -5.69 -41.07
N ASP A 150 -20.92 -6.98 -41.09
CA ASP A 150 -20.26 -8.13 -40.48
C ASP A 150 -20.48 -8.45 -38.98
N ALA A 151 -21.71 -8.90 -38.71
CA ALA A 151 -22.08 -9.63 -37.51
C ALA A 151 -21.55 -11.08 -37.56
N THR A 152 -20.43 -11.35 -36.89
CA THR A 152 -20.18 -12.55 -36.07
C THR A 152 -18.87 -12.39 -35.27
N LYS A 153 -18.77 -11.33 -34.47
CA LYS A 153 -17.80 -11.27 -33.37
C LYS A 153 -18.53 -11.57 -32.07
N SER A 154 -18.34 -12.80 -31.61
CA SER A 154 -18.50 -13.28 -30.23
C SER A 154 -18.70 -12.13 -29.23
N THR A 155 -19.94 -11.96 -28.79
CA THR A 155 -20.32 -11.14 -27.64
C THR A 155 -19.56 -11.69 -26.43
N LYS A 156 -18.35 -11.18 -26.20
CA LYS A 156 -17.70 -11.23 -24.88
C LYS A 156 -18.57 -10.35 -23.99
N HIS A 157 -19.65 -10.96 -23.51
CA HIS A 157 -20.53 -10.43 -22.49
C HIS A 157 -19.67 -9.73 -21.44
N ASN A 158 -20.04 -8.49 -21.12
CA ASN A 158 -19.48 -7.74 -20.01
C ASN A 158 -19.52 -8.65 -18.78
N GLU A 159 -18.37 -9.19 -18.38
CA GLU A 159 -18.23 -10.12 -17.23
C GLU A 159 -18.43 -9.41 -15.88
N VAL A 160 -18.93 -8.18 -15.88
CA VAL A 160 -19.15 -7.34 -14.71
C VAL A 160 -20.44 -6.60 -14.99
N GLU A 161 -21.41 -6.71 -14.08
CA GLU A 161 -22.71 -6.09 -14.27
C GLU A 161 -22.62 -4.57 -14.08
N ASP A 162 -21.98 -4.12 -12.99
CA ASP A 162 -21.77 -2.70 -12.70
C ASP A 162 -20.47 -2.50 -11.88
N SER A 163 -19.71 -1.44 -12.17
CA SER A 163 -18.68 -0.92 -11.25
C SER A 163 -19.31 -0.07 -10.16
N LEU A 164 -18.78 -0.17 -8.95
CA LEU A 164 -19.11 0.72 -7.84
C LEU A 164 -18.11 1.85 -7.82
N GLU A 165 -18.62 3.07 -7.87
CA GLU A 165 -17.83 4.28 -7.76
C GLU A 165 -18.10 4.97 -6.43
N GLU A 166 -17.05 5.46 -5.78
CA GLU A 166 -17.13 6.25 -4.56
C GLU A 166 -16.36 7.54 -4.76
N THR A 167 -17.01 8.67 -4.47
CA THR A 167 -16.36 9.98 -4.48
C THR A 167 -15.73 10.21 -3.12
N LEU A 168 -14.41 10.20 -3.10
CA LEU A 168 -13.59 10.64 -1.99
C LEU A 168 -13.17 12.10 -2.24
N GLU A 169 -12.55 12.76 -1.26
CA GLU A 169 -12.09 14.15 -1.40
C GLU A 169 -11.22 14.35 -2.66
N SER A 170 -10.44 13.32 -3.02
CA SER A 170 -9.52 13.30 -4.16
C SER A 170 -10.16 12.89 -5.50
N GLY A 171 -11.48 12.70 -5.55
CA GLY A 171 -12.21 12.36 -6.76
C GLY A 171 -12.95 11.03 -6.70
N THR A 172 -13.42 10.57 -7.86
CA THR A 172 -14.25 9.36 -7.97
C THR A 172 -13.39 8.16 -8.33
N TYR A 173 -13.47 7.12 -7.52
CA TYR A 173 -12.69 5.89 -7.69
C TYR A 173 -13.60 4.68 -7.78
N ILE A 174 -13.17 3.69 -8.56
CA ILE A 174 -13.82 2.38 -8.55
C ILE A 174 -13.42 1.68 -7.24
N THR A 175 -14.39 1.44 -6.37
CA THR A 175 -14.16 0.77 -5.08
C THR A 175 -14.70 -0.64 -5.05
N GLY A 176 -15.36 -1.10 -6.10
CA GLY A 176 -15.87 -2.46 -6.16
C GLY A 176 -16.65 -2.78 -7.43
N TRP A 177 -17.28 -3.94 -7.43
CA TRP A 177 -18.11 -4.42 -8.53
C TRP A 177 -19.33 -5.18 -8.02
N ARG A 178 -20.41 -5.09 -8.79
CA ARG A 178 -21.55 -6.01 -8.70
C ARG A 178 -21.33 -7.16 -9.68
N LEU A 179 -21.36 -8.36 -9.14
CA LEU A 179 -21.09 -9.61 -9.84
C LEU A 179 -22.30 -10.52 -9.64
N SER A 180 -22.74 -11.19 -10.71
CA SER A 180 -23.62 -12.34 -10.60
C SER A 180 -22.92 -13.50 -9.89
N GLY A 181 -23.68 -14.45 -9.36
CA GLY A 181 -23.13 -15.58 -8.60
C GLY A 181 -22.19 -16.48 -9.42
N ASP A 182 -22.40 -16.60 -10.73
CA ASP A 182 -21.52 -17.34 -11.65
C ASP A 182 -20.17 -16.62 -11.86
N ILE A 183 -20.17 -15.30 -12.04
CA ILE A 183 -18.95 -14.49 -12.16
C ILE A 183 -18.16 -14.51 -10.85
N LEU A 184 -18.85 -14.35 -9.71
CA LEU A 184 -18.20 -14.46 -8.39
C LEU A 184 -17.54 -15.84 -8.21
N THR A 185 -18.24 -16.91 -8.59
CA THR A 185 -17.70 -18.28 -8.54
C THR A 185 -16.47 -18.43 -9.44
N LYS A 186 -16.48 -17.81 -10.62
CA LYS A 186 -15.34 -17.77 -11.53
C LYS A 186 -14.15 -17.05 -10.89
N TRP A 187 -14.33 -15.86 -10.30
CA TRP A 187 -13.26 -15.11 -9.63
C TRP A 187 -12.64 -15.89 -8.47
N ILE A 188 -13.45 -16.66 -7.73
CA ILE A 188 -12.96 -17.52 -6.65
C ILE A 188 -12.15 -18.70 -7.20
N LYS A 189 -12.66 -19.36 -8.25
CA LYS A 189 -11.99 -20.50 -8.90
C LYS A 189 -10.65 -20.09 -9.52
N GLU A 190 -10.58 -18.91 -10.12
CA GLU A 190 -9.38 -18.32 -10.71
C GLU A 190 -8.44 -17.70 -9.68
N LYS A 191 -8.81 -17.72 -8.39
CA LYS A 191 -8.06 -17.10 -7.28
C LYS A 191 -7.83 -15.60 -7.49
N VAL A 192 -8.73 -14.93 -8.20
CA VAL A 192 -8.81 -13.46 -8.20
C VAL A 192 -9.30 -12.99 -6.84
N LEU A 193 -10.23 -13.75 -6.25
CA LEU A 193 -10.83 -13.50 -4.96
C LEU A 193 -10.62 -14.73 -4.05
N THR A 194 -10.04 -14.50 -2.86
CA THR A 194 -9.91 -15.53 -1.82
C THR A 194 -10.94 -15.26 -0.74
N ILE A 195 -11.85 -16.22 -0.55
CA ILE A 195 -12.89 -16.13 0.48
C ILE A 195 -12.37 -16.67 1.79
N SER A 196 -12.41 -15.83 2.81
CA SER A 196 -12.09 -16.21 4.19
C SER A 196 -12.88 -15.33 5.16
N LYS A 197 -12.57 -15.40 6.46
CA LYS A 197 -13.09 -14.45 7.45
C LYS A 197 -12.81 -13.00 7.05
N THR A 198 -11.65 -12.76 6.45
CA THR A 198 -11.24 -11.50 5.80
C THR A 198 -11.00 -11.82 4.33
N SER A 199 -12.02 -11.63 3.50
CA SER A 199 -11.89 -11.94 2.07
C SER A 199 -10.91 -10.98 1.43
N THR A 200 -10.10 -11.47 0.49
CA THR A 200 -9.06 -10.68 -0.18
C THR A 200 -9.16 -10.81 -1.67
N MET A 201 -8.79 -9.76 -2.39
CA MET A 201 -8.68 -9.72 -3.83
C MET A 201 -7.22 -9.49 -4.24
N LYS A 202 -6.80 -10.13 -5.32
CA LYS A 202 -5.53 -9.82 -5.95
C LYS A 202 -5.47 -8.35 -6.37
N SER A 203 -4.48 -7.64 -5.88
CA SER A 203 -4.16 -6.25 -6.18
C SER A 203 -3.92 -6.07 -7.68
N SER A 204 -3.20 -7.01 -8.31
CA SER A 204 -3.00 -7.03 -9.76
C SER A 204 -4.32 -7.05 -10.53
N ALA A 205 -5.21 -7.99 -10.18
CA ALA A 205 -6.52 -8.12 -10.82
C ALA A 205 -7.45 -6.91 -10.56
N PHE A 206 -7.33 -6.29 -9.38
CA PHE A 206 -8.03 -5.04 -9.08
C PHE A 206 -7.55 -3.91 -10.00
N LEU A 207 -6.23 -3.68 -10.06
CA LEU A 207 -5.62 -2.57 -10.81
C LEU A 207 -5.83 -2.71 -12.32
N GLU A 208 -5.88 -3.94 -12.85
CA GLU A 208 -6.23 -4.19 -14.26
C GLU A 208 -7.65 -3.73 -14.61
N LYS A 209 -8.58 -3.84 -13.66
CA LYS A 209 -10.01 -3.53 -13.86
C LYS A 209 -10.38 -2.10 -13.44
N ALA A 210 -9.71 -1.56 -12.43
CA ALA A 210 -10.00 -0.27 -11.84
C ALA A 210 -8.96 0.75 -12.31
N LYS A 211 -9.22 1.44 -13.42
CA LYS A 211 -8.35 2.52 -13.90
C LYS A 211 -8.35 3.68 -12.90
N GLY A 212 -7.17 4.18 -12.53
CA GLY A 212 -7.02 5.26 -11.56
C GLY A 212 -5.58 5.45 -11.11
N VAL A 213 -5.35 6.43 -10.24
CA VAL A 213 -4.09 6.58 -9.52
C VAL A 213 -4.32 6.11 -8.09
N TYR A 214 -3.51 5.16 -7.64
CA TYR A 214 -3.61 4.56 -6.31
C TYR A 214 -2.29 4.74 -5.59
N SER A 215 -2.33 4.99 -4.28
CA SER A 215 -1.10 5.01 -3.48
C SER A 215 -1.11 3.87 -2.47
N PHE A 216 0.00 3.14 -2.43
CA PHE A 216 0.28 2.13 -1.43
C PHE A 216 1.31 2.72 -0.47
N THR A 217 0.82 3.34 0.61
CA THR A 217 1.65 4.13 1.53
C THR A 217 1.83 3.48 2.89
N TRP A 218 3.05 3.61 3.42
CA TRP A 218 3.34 3.48 4.85
C TRP A 218 3.69 4.83 5.52
N GLY A 219 3.73 5.97 4.77
CA GLY A 219 4.03 7.33 5.27
C GLY A 219 3.99 8.44 4.18
N PHE A 220 4.40 9.69 4.53
CA PHE A 220 4.25 10.95 3.74
C PHE A 220 5.54 11.44 3.03
N TYR A 221 5.61 11.64 1.70
CA TYR A 221 6.78 12.23 0.96
C TYR A 221 6.47 12.79 -0.49
N GLU A 222 7.50 13.02 -1.33
CA GLU A 222 7.48 13.60 -2.69
C GLU A 222 7.81 12.56 -3.80
N GLU A 223 7.20 12.67 -4.99
CA GLU A 223 7.14 11.61 -6.04
C GLU A 223 8.29 11.62 -7.08
N ILE A 224 8.69 10.44 -7.56
CA ILE A 224 9.45 10.27 -8.81
C ILE A 224 8.84 9.12 -9.65
N PRO A 225 8.40 9.37 -10.90
CA PRO A 225 7.84 8.36 -11.78
C PRO A 225 8.87 7.34 -12.25
N VAL A 226 8.45 6.07 -12.31
CA VAL A 226 9.16 4.96 -12.96
C VAL A 226 8.15 4.15 -13.78
N ASP A 227 8.38 4.01 -15.08
CA ASP A 227 7.52 3.17 -15.94
C ASP A 227 7.67 1.68 -15.60
N GLY A 228 6.59 0.90 -15.74
CA GLY A 228 6.56 -0.55 -15.46
C GLY A 228 7.52 -1.41 -16.30
N ASP A 229 7.79 -2.63 -15.82
CA ASP A 229 8.90 -3.53 -16.18
C ASP A 229 10.24 -2.78 -16.20
N VAL A 230 10.72 -2.52 -14.99
CA VAL A 230 11.90 -1.68 -14.79
C VAL A 230 13.15 -2.52 -14.81
N GLU A 231 14.19 -1.99 -15.42
CA GLU A 231 15.53 -2.55 -15.31
C GLU A 231 16.30 -1.89 -14.15
N ALA A 232 16.95 -2.69 -13.31
CA ALA A 232 17.81 -2.19 -12.24
C ALA A 232 19.11 -2.96 -12.12
N HIS A 233 20.19 -2.25 -11.83
CA HIS A 233 21.44 -2.83 -11.37
C HIS A 233 21.32 -3.14 -9.89
N VAL A 234 21.58 -4.40 -9.52
CA VAL A 234 21.45 -4.84 -8.12
C VAL A 234 22.83 -5.06 -7.52
N GLN A 235 23.14 -4.30 -6.47
CA GLN A 235 24.28 -4.52 -5.61
C GLN A 235 23.84 -5.29 -4.36
N TYR A 236 24.60 -6.30 -3.98
CA TYR A 236 24.29 -7.13 -2.82
C TYR A 236 25.57 -7.74 -2.26
N LEU A 237 25.62 -7.98 -0.94
CA LEU A 237 26.78 -8.59 -0.28
C LEU A 237 28.10 -7.83 -0.52
N GLY A 238 28.03 -6.52 -0.75
CA GLY A 238 29.19 -5.69 -1.12
C GLY A 238 29.83 -6.05 -2.46
N GLN A 239 29.15 -6.86 -3.30
CA GLN A 239 29.58 -7.09 -4.68
C GLN A 239 29.17 -5.89 -5.54
N PRO A 240 30.04 -5.46 -6.47
CA PRO A 240 29.68 -4.42 -7.42
C PRO A 240 28.48 -4.86 -8.27
N SER A 241 27.70 -3.89 -8.73
CA SER A 241 26.58 -4.10 -9.64
C SER A 241 26.95 -5.03 -10.78
N THR A 242 26.04 -5.92 -11.15
CA THR A 242 26.16 -6.65 -12.40
C THR A 242 26.23 -5.68 -13.58
N SER A 243 27.05 -6.01 -14.57
CA SER A 243 27.17 -5.20 -15.78
C SER A 243 25.88 -5.13 -16.60
N ARG A 244 24.99 -6.12 -16.43
CA ARG A 244 23.67 -6.13 -17.05
C ARG A 244 22.62 -5.80 -16.00
N PRO A 245 21.67 -4.92 -16.32
CA PRO A 245 20.56 -4.67 -15.42
C PRO A 245 19.62 -5.88 -15.42
N HIS A 246 18.89 -6.02 -14.33
CA HIS A 246 17.91 -7.07 -14.12
C HIS A 246 16.50 -6.51 -14.27
N GLN A 247 15.61 -7.33 -14.84
CA GLN A 247 14.19 -7.04 -14.88
C GLN A 247 13.59 -7.11 -13.46
N ILE A 248 12.85 -6.07 -13.10
CA ILE A 248 12.20 -5.87 -11.81
C ILE A 248 10.69 -5.81 -12.03
N ARG A 249 9.97 -6.71 -11.35
CA ARG A 249 8.51 -6.72 -11.30
C ARG A 249 8.05 -6.36 -9.89
N PHE A 250 6.95 -5.62 -9.78
CA PHE A 250 6.25 -5.43 -8.51
C PHE A 250 5.07 -6.38 -8.45
N ASP A 251 4.92 -7.07 -7.34
CA ASP A 251 3.79 -7.99 -7.13
C ASP A 251 3.34 -7.89 -5.68
N PHE A 252 2.36 -7.03 -5.41
CA PHE A 252 1.85 -6.82 -4.05
C PHE A 252 0.93 -7.95 -3.57
N ASP A 253 0.72 -8.98 -4.40
CA ASP A 253 -0.03 -10.18 -4.01
C ASP A 253 0.87 -11.20 -3.29
N VAL A 254 2.19 -11.05 -3.38
CA VAL A 254 3.19 -11.79 -2.60
C VAL A 254 3.80 -10.91 -1.50
N GLU A 255 4.09 -11.47 -0.33
CA GLU A 255 4.71 -10.71 0.77
C GLU A 255 6.23 -10.62 0.56
N GLU A 256 6.80 -11.69 0.01
CA GLU A 256 8.23 -11.94 -0.09
C GLU A 256 8.91 -11.13 -1.20
N LEU A 257 10.18 -10.82 -0.95
CA LEU A 257 11.12 -10.44 -1.99
C LEU A 257 11.57 -11.70 -2.73
N GLN A 258 11.15 -11.87 -3.99
CA GLN A 258 11.64 -12.98 -4.80
C GLN A 258 12.81 -12.54 -5.68
N MET A 259 13.80 -13.40 -5.82
CA MET A 259 15.05 -13.05 -6.49
C MET A 259 15.51 -14.15 -7.44
N PRO A 260 16.34 -13.83 -8.46
CA PRO A 260 16.82 -14.82 -9.40
C PRO A 260 17.56 -15.96 -8.70
N SER A 261 17.46 -17.18 -9.24
CA SER A 261 17.99 -18.43 -8.62
C SER A 261 19.44 -18.30 -8.13
N SER A 262 20.28 -17.63 -8.91
CA SER A 262 21.70 -17.44 -8.60
C SER A 262 21.92 -16.56 -7.35
N TYR A 263 21.08 -15.56 -7.13
CA TYR A 263 21.09 -14.69 -5.96
C TYR A 263 20.50 -15.42 -4.76
N TYR A 264 19.34 -16.06 -4.94
CA TYR A 264 18.67 -16.82 -3.87
C TYR A 264 19.60 -17.86 -3.27
N LYS A 265 20.23 -18.70 -4.09
CA LYS A 265 21.17 -19.74 -3.62
C LYS A 265 22.39 -19.18 -2.90
N ARG A 266 22.80 -17.94 -3.16
CA ARG A 266 23.91 -17.28 -2.45
C ARG A 266 23.45 -16.82 -1.07
N ILE A 267 22.30 -16.14 -1.00
CA ILE A 267 21.71 -15.72 0.28
C ILE A 267 21.38 -16.94 1.13
N GLU A 268 20.78 -17.97 0.53
CA GLU A 268 20.45 -19.22 1.22
C GLU A 268 21.70 -19.86 1.85
N ARG A 269 22.83 -19.91 1.14
CA ARG A 269 24.10 -20.42 1.70
C ARG A 269 24.55 -19.61 2.91
N ILE A 270 24.44 -18.28 2.86
CA ILE A 270 24.76 -17.40 4.00
C ILE A 270 23.81 -17.70 5.17
N LEU A 271 22.51 -17.76 4.92
CA LEU A 271 21.50 -18.11 5.92
C LEU A 271 21.77 -19.49 6.56
N GLN A 272 22.13 -20.49 5.77
CA GLN A 272 22.49 -21.82 6.26
C GLN A 272 23.74 -21.78 7.16
N THR A 273 24.81 -21.05 6.77
CA THR A 273 26.01 -20.90 7.61
C THR A 273 25.74 -20.21 8.94
N THR A 274 24.64 -19.45 9.01
CA THR A 274 24.22 -18.65 10.15
C THR A 274 23.09 -19.29 10.94
N ARG A 275 22.85 -20.60 10.71
CA ARG A 275 21.85 -21.42 11.40
C ARG A 275 20.40 -20.99 11.16
N PHE A 276 20.16 -20.22 10.11
CA PHE A 276 18.82 -20.01 9.57
C PHE A 276 18.46 -21.19 8.68
N LEU A 277 17.34 -21.83 8.96
CA LEU A 277 16.93 -23.06 8.29
C LEU A 277 15.51 -22.93 7.74
N LYS A 278 15.33 -23.40 6.50
CA LYS A 278 14.00 -23.65 5.94
C LYS A 278 13.43 -24.89 6.62
N ARG A 279 12.24 -24.81 7.22
CA ARG A 279 11.59 -26.01 7.77
C ARG A 279 11.19 -26.90 6.60
N LYS A 280 11.66 -28.15 6.56
CA LYS A 280 11.37 -29.11 5.48
C LYS A 280 9.89 -29.57 5.40
N ARG A 281 8.94 -28.90 6.05
CA ARG A 281 7.54 -29.37 6.08
C ARG A 281 6.79 -28.97 4.82
N ARG A 282 7.10 -27.82 4.23
CA ARG A 282 6.51 -27.32 2.99
C ARG A 282 7.58 -26.59 2.18
N GLU A 283 7.44 -26.66 0.86
CA GLU A 283 8.30 -25.94 -0.08
C GLU A 283 8.21 -24.42 0.14
N ASP A 284 7.08 -23.93 0.65
CA ASP A 284 6.80 -22.51 0.90
C ASP A 284 7.07 -22.07 2.36
N ASP A 285 7.68 -22.92 3.20
CA ASP A 285 7.98 -22.52 4.58
C ASP A 285 9.08 -21.43 4.57
N PRO A 286 8.88 -20.27 5.22
CA PRO A 286 9.88 -19.21 5.22
C PRO A 286 11.12 -19.61 6.02
N VAL A 287 12.25 -19.00 5.70
CA VAL A 287 13.53 -19.26 6.35
C VAL A 287 13.53 -18.61 7.75
N LYS A 288 13.85 -19.40 8.79
CA LYS A 288 13.79 -18.95 10.20
C LYS A 288 15.08 -19.26 10.97
N GLY A 289 15.42 -18.39 11.92
CA GLY A 289 16.58 -18.57 12.81
C GLY A 289 16.49 -17.63 14.01
N ARG A 290 17.54 -17.59 14.84
CA ARG A 290 17.58 -16.70 16.01
C ARG A 290 17.92 -15.28 15.59
N CYS A 291 17.25 -14.27 16.16
CA CYS A 291 17.54 -12.88 15.83
C CYS A 291 18.93 -12.41 16.24
N ASP A 292 19.53 -12.99 17.28
CA ASP A 292 20.92 -12.70 17.66
C ASP A 292 21.89 -13.00 16.49
N ASP A 293 21.66 -14.11 15.79
CA ASP A 293 22.46 -14.51 14.63
C ASP A 293 22.27 -13.55 13.45
N PHE A 294 21.08 -12.95 13.29
CA PHE A 294 20.79 -11.97 12.22
C PHE A 294 21.61 -10.69 12.36
N SER A 295 21.77 -10.17 13.58
CA SER A 295 22.45 -8.88 13.84
C SER A 295 23.88 -8.82 13.28
N ILE A 296 24.56 -9.97 13.20
CA ILE A 296 25.92 -10.10 12.68
C ILE A 296 25.96 -9.89 11.15
N TYR A 297 24.89 -10.26 10.44
CA TYR A 297 24.84 -10.29 8.97
C TYR A 297 23.87 -9.28 8.37
N GLU A 298 23.15 -8.53 9.20
CA GLU A 298 22.16 -7.53 8.76
C GLU A 298 22.71 -6.64 7.65
N ARG A 299 23.88 -6.03 7.87
CA ARG A 299 24.50 -5.15 6.87
C ARG A 299 24.92 -5.86 5.59
N ALA A 300 25.39 -7.11 5.69
CA ALA A 300 25.78 -7.88 4.51
C ALA A 300 24.56 -8.18 3.63
N LEU A 301 23.40 -8.39 4.26
CA LEU A 301 22.15 -8.70 3.57
C LEU A 301 21.45 -7.45 3.00
N ASN A 302 21.92 -6.23 3.30
CA ASN A 302 21.40 -5.05 2.62
C ASN A 302 21.65 -5.17 1.10
N MET A 303 20.66 -4.77 0.32
CA MET A 303 20.74 -4.70 -1.13
C MET A 303 20.52 -3.26 -1.57
N GLU A 304 21.15 -2.88 -2.66
CA GLU A 304 20.91 -1.60 -3.32
C GLU A 304 20.45 -1.90 -4.75
N MET A 305 19.34 -1.31 -5.14
CA MET A 305 18.79 -1.40 -6.50
C MET A 305 18.87 -0.03 -7.15
N GLU A 306 19.75 0.10 -8.13
CA GLU A 306 19.89 1.30 -8.94
C GLU A 306 19.11 1.11 -10.24
N PHE A 307 17.95 1.74 -10.32
CA PHE A 307 17.09 1.71 -11.50
C PHE A 307 17.69 2.56 -12.62
N THR A 308 17.39 2.21 -13.87
CA THR A 308 17.82 2.97 -15.06
C THR A 308 17.39 4.43 -15.04
N SER A 309 16.34 4.77 -14.28
CA SER A 309 15.89 6.13 -13.99
C SER A 309 16.78 6.91 -13.02
N LEU A 310 17.96 6.38 -12.65
CA LEU A 310 18.91 6.92 -11.67
C LEU A 310 18.34 7.00 -10.24
N ILE A 311 17.27 6.26 -9.96
CA ILE A 311 16.74 6.10 -8.61
C ILE A 311 17.48 4.94 -7.97
N SER A 312 18.09 5.18 -6.81
CA SER A 312 18.62 4.10 -5.97
C SER A 312 17.68 3.82 -4.81
N ILE A 313 17.39 2.53 -4.59
CA ILE A 313 16.62 2.04 -3.47
C ILE A 313 17.50 1.11 -2.63
N GLU A 314 17.72 1.50 -1.38
CA GLU A 314 18.36 0.64 -0.40
C GLU A 314 17.31 -0.25 0.29
N LEU A 315 17.42 -1.56 0.04
CA LEU A 315 16.65 -2.61 0.70
C LEU A 315 17.37 -3.08 1.95
N LEU A 316 17.10 -2.42 3.07
CA LEU A 316 17.66 -2.79 4.36
C LEU A 316 17.13 -4.16 4.82
N ALA A 317 18.02 -5.04 5.28
CA ALA A 317 17.64 -6.40 5.67
C ALA A 317 16.54 -6.45 6.73
N LYS A 318 16.53 -5.52 7.68
CA LYS A 318 15.49 -5.38 8.72
C LYS A 318 14.08 -5.14 8.19
N ARG A 319 13.91 -4.84 6.90
CA ARG A 319 12.61 -4.52 6.28
C ARG A 319 11.92 -5.74 5.68
N TYR A 320 12.69 -6.72 5.21
CA TYR A 320 12.17 -8.00 4.72
C TYR A 320 12.46 -9.15 5.70
N VAL A 321 12.86 -8.83 6.94
CA VAL A 321 13.01 -9.75 8.06
C VAL A 321 12.04 -9.35 9.17
N LYS A 322 11.14 -10.26 9.55
CA LYS A 322 10.25 -10.07 10.69
C LYS A 322 10.84 -10.68 11.94
N GLN A 323 10.96 -9.85 12.97
CA GLN A 323 11.47 -10.23 14.28
C GLN A 323 10.29 -10.51 15.22
N ASP A 324 10.21 -11.74 15.74
CA ASP A 324 9.24 -12.15 16.75
C ASP A 324 10.01 -12.63 17.99
N SER A 325 10.23 -11.70 18.92
CA SER A 325 11.03 -11.89 20.14
C SER A 325 12.43 -12.43 19.85
N ILE A 326 12.60 -13.76 19.86
CA ILE A 326 13.87 -14.45 19.62
C ILE A 326 14.02 -15.00 18.20
N VAL A 327 12.93 -15.06 17.42
CA VAL A 327 12.91 -15.70 16.10
C VAL A 327 12.84 -14.65 15.00
N CYS A 328 13.77 -14.72 14.06
CA CYS A 328 13.77 -13.90 12.86
C CYS A 328 13.30 -14.75 11.67
N THR A 329 12.32 -14.24 10.93
CA THR A 329 11.75 -14.86 9.73
C THR A 329 12.08 -14.02 8.51
N PHE A 330 12.74 -14.61 7.53
CA PHE A 330 13.07 -13.96 6.25
C PHE A 330 11.92 -14.15 5.27
N PHE A 331 11.46 -13.05 4.68
CA PHE A 331 10.50 -13.01 3.59
C PHE A 331 11.23 -12.88 2.26
N ILE A 332 11.98 -13.92 1.92
CA ILE A 332 12.68 -14.02 0.64
C ILE A 332 12.34 -15.36 -0.02
N ASP A 333 12.23 -15.37 -1.34
CA ASP A 333 12.03 -16.61 -2.09
C ASP A 333 12.80 -16.64 -3.41
N GLU A 334 12.89 -17.83 -4.01
CA GLU A 334 13.41 -17.99 -5.37
C GLU A 334 12.34 -17.56 -6.37
N SER A 335 12.69 -16.66 -7.28
CA SER A 335 11.80 -16.23 -8.34
C SER A 335 11.59 -17.33 -9.38
N PRO A 336 10.34 -17.60 -9.81
CA PRO A 336 10.03 -18.65 -10.79
C PRO A 336 10.49 -18.32 -12.21
N ASP A 337 10.67 -17.04 -12.54
CA ASP A 337 10.99 -16.55 -13.89
C ASP A 337 12.36 -15.87 -13.97
N ASN A 338 13.18 -16.00 -12.91
CA ASN A 338 14.52 -15.42 -12.81
C ASN A 338 14.55 -13.88 -12.88
N ASN A 339 13.41 -13.21 -12.69
CA ASN A 339 13.32 -11.77 -12.45
C ASN A 339 13.36 -11.46 -10.96
N TRP A 340 13.65 -10.22 -10.60
CA TRP A 340 13.38 -9.76 -9.23
C TRP A 340 11.90 -9.41 -9.09
N ILE A 341 11.28 -9.85 -8.00
CA ILE A 341 9.88 -9.56 -7.70
C ILE A 341 9.83 -8.87 -6.34
N LEU A 342 9.48 -7.59 -6.36
CA LEU A 342 9.32 -6.77 -5.16
C LEU A 342 7.90 -6.97 -4.62
N GLY A 343 7.79 -7.84 -3.61
CA GLY A 343 6.54 -8.09 -2.89
C GLY A 343 6.10 -6.95 -1.98
N ALA A 344 4.98 -7.14 -1.28
CA ALA A 344 4.41 -6.15 -0.36
C ALA A 344 5.36 -5.72 0.77
N SER A 345 6.38 -6.51 1.11
CA SER A 345 7.43 -6.10 2.07
C SER A 345 8.18 -4.82 1.66
N ILE A 346 8.25 -4.49 0.36
CA ILE A 346 8.87 -3.23 -0.13
C ILE A 346 8.13 -1.98 0.37
N LEU A 347 6.82 -2.10 0.63
CA LEU A 347 5.99 -1.01 1.10
C LEU A 347 6.41 -0.53 2.50
N GLY A 348 7.08 -1.38 3.28
CA GLY A 348 7.68 -0.99 4.56
C GLY A 348 8.96 -0.13 4.42
N ILE A 349 9.47 0.04 3.19
CA ILE A 349 10.69 0.79 2.87
C ILE A 349 10.36 2.09 2.14
N ARG A 350 9.46 1.99 1.16
CA ARG A 350 9.06 3.09 0.28
C ARG A 350 7.57 3.00 0.00
N THR A 351 6.92 4.16 -0.02
CA THR A 351 5.62 4.29 -0.68
C THR A 351 5.80 4.05 -2.17
N VAL A 352 4.88 3.26 -2.72
CA VAL A 352 4.77 3.05 -4.17
C VAL A 352 3.43 3.61 -4.62
N ILE A 353 3.46 4.50 -5.60
CA ILE A 353 2.25 5.05 -6.24
C ILE A 353 2.08 4.33 -7.55
N LEU A 354 0.85 3.92 -7.86
CA LEU A 354 0.49 3.18 -9.05
C LEU A 354 -0.42 4.04 -9.90
N ASP A 355 0.05 4.43 -11.07
CA ASP A 355 -0.80 5.05 -12.09
C ASP A 355 -1.25 3.99 -13.09
N ALA A 356 -2.55 3.68 -13.08
CA ALA A 356 -3.19 2.73 -13.98
C ALA A 356 -4.03 3.43 -15.08
N ARG A 357 -3.98 4.77 -15.19
CA ARG A 357 -4.83 5.52 -16.14
C ARG A 357 -4.51 5.21 -17.60
N GLY A 358 -3.24 4.96 -17.91
CA GLY A 358 -2.74 4.73 -19.27
C GLY A 358 -2.93 3.30 -19.80
N GLY A 359 -3.48 2.38 -19.01
CA GLY A 359 -3.51 0.94 -19.36
C GLY A 359 -2.15 0.23 -19.22
N VAL A 360 -1.10 0.98 -18.89
CA VAL A 360 0.20 0.49 -18.41
C VAL A 360 0.35 0.97 -16.98
N LEU A 361 0.75 0.08 -16.08
CA LEU A 361 1.01 0.43 -14.68
C LEU A 361 2.33 1.18 -14.59
N GLN A 362 2.28 2.43 -14.12
CA GLN A 362 3.47 3.20 -13.77
C GLN A 362 3.65 3.17 -12.26
N PHE A 363 4.89 2.99 -11.81
CA PHE A 363 5.28 2.89 -10.41
C PHE A 363 6.04 4.15 -10.03
N HIS A 364 5.56 4.94 -9.08
CA HIS A 364 6.30 6.10 -8.59
C HIS A 364 6.89 5.77 -7.23
N PHE A 365 8.18 6.02 -7.07
CA PHE A 365 8.83 5.92 -5.79
C PHE A 365 8.90 7.27 -5.13
N GLN A 366 8.54 7.31 -3.86
CA GLN A 366 8.75 8.49 -3.04
C GLN A 366 10.22 8.56 -2.59
N VAL A 367 10.91 9.65 -2.91
CA VAL A 367 12.29 9.90 -2.43
C VAL A 367 12.23 10.93 -1.32
N SER A 368 12.67 10.54 -0.12
CA SER A 368 12.87 11.52 0.96
C SER A 368 14.04 12.42 0.58
N LYS A 369 13.78 13.66 0.16
CA LYS A 369 14.80 14.70 0.22
C LYS A 369 15.14 14.88 1.70
N ALA A 370 16.29 14.38 2.14
CA ALA A 370 16.83 14.81 3.42
C ALA A 370 16.92 16.35 3.35
N PRO A 371 16.33 17.10 4.30
CA PRO A 371 16.44 18.55 4.30
C PRO A 371 17.92 18.88 4.29
N ARG A 372 18.40 19.47 3.19
CA ARG A 372 19.75 20.02 3.14
C ARG A 372 19.75 21.15 4.14
N LEU A 373 20.25 20.89 5.35
CA LEU A 373 20.66 21.92 6.28
C LEU A 373 21.84 22.63 5.60
N THR A 374 21.53 23.61 4.76
CA THR A 374 22.50 24.62 4.38
C THR A 374 22.81 25.39 5.65
N ILE A 375 23.91 25.01 6.31
CA ILE A 375 24.51 25.83 7.34
C ILE A 375 24.99 27.08 6.59
N GLY A 376 24.20 28.15 6.67
CA GLY A 376 24.61 29.47 6.19
C GLY A 376 25.85 29.87 6.98
N GLY A 377 26.96 30.07 6.26
CA GLY A 377 28.18 30.65 6.79
C GLY A 377 28.12 32.16 6.85
#